data_AF-A0A2P6W9I4-F1
#
_entry.id   AF-A0A2P6W9I4-F1
#
_cell.length_a   1.000
_cell.length_b   1.000
_cell.length_c   1.000
_cell.angle_alpha   90.00
_cell.angle_beta   90.00
_cell.angle_gamma   90.00
#
_symmetry.space_group_name_H-M   'P 1'
#
loop_
_entity.id
_entity.type
_entity.pdbx_description
1 polymer ?
#
loop_
_entity_poly.entity_id
_entity_poly.type
_entity_poly.pdbx_seq_one_letter_code
_entity_poly.pdbx_strand_id
1 'polypeptide(L)'
;MNEEFLEQLIQKNLVKHQIESYNRFVEERIQAILNEVGSIEPELPDGEDLVIKIVSVDIKRPKIHEADGSVREITPREARMRDLTYSSEIKVEMTPIFEGVKQDTEEVTIGEIPVMVGSDLCWTSEWDEEEMRANGEDPKDPGGYFLINGAEKTLIAMEELANNKPVYQKDGEEEKCRINSENEGYVQRHVLRRDKDIVNISFANVKKTPAIALVRALGYETDKEIVESIGEEYSSDVYLNLYEVDASNQEEAFEYVANQAGITSDVEERVESILDEYLLPHLGQEPEAREEKAEFLTNMIRNTIALGKGDIEEDDIDHYANKRLNLSGELLEMQFRSVFLGKWGLVARM
;
A
#
# COMPACT_ATOMS: atom_id res chain seq x y z
N MET A 1 -16.51 -26.01 -19.33
CA MET A 1 -16.14 -25.81 -17.92
C MET A 1 -16.48 -27.11 -17.21
N ASN A 2 -15.46 -27.86 -16.77
CA ASN A 2 -15.65 -29.20 -16.23
C ASN A 2 -16.48 -29.16 -14.94
N GLU A 3 -17.42 -30.09 -14.79
CA GLU A 3 -18.20 -30.29 -13.56
C GLU A 3 -17.31 -30.43 -12.33
N GLU A 4 -16.11 -31.00 -12.50
CA GLU A 4 -15.07 -31.10 -11.48
C GLU A 4 -14.57 -29.74 -10.96
N PHE A 5 -14.49 -28.70 -11.81
CA PHE A 5 -14.12 -27.35 -11.38
C PHE A 5 -15.25 -26.67 -10.59
N LEU A 6 -16.50 -26.92 -11.01
CA LEU A 6 -17.69 -26.46 -10.29
C LEU A 6 -17.85 -27.19 -8.96
N GLU A 7 -17.61 -28.50 -8.91
CA GLU A 7 -17.59 -29.26 -7.66
C GLU A 7 -16.47 -28.80 -6.74
N GLN A 8 -15.28 -28.47 -7.26
CA GLN A 8 -14.23 -27.88 -6.43
C GLN A 8 -14.59 -26.49 -5.91
N LEU A 9 -15.29 -25.66 -6.70
CA LEU A 9 -15.82 -24.35 -6.27
C LEU A 9 -17.00 -24.45 -5.29
N ILE A 10 -17.82 -25.51 -5.40
CA ILE A 10 -18.96 -25.75 -4.51
C ILE A 10 -18.48 -26.42 -3.21
N GLN A 11 -17.50 -27.33 -3.28
CA GLN A 11 -16.89 -27.99 -2.12
C GLN A 11 -15.90 -27.07 -1.39
N LYS A 12 -15.20 -26.18 -2.10
CA LYS A 12 -14.40 -25.10 -1.49
C LYS A 12 -15.25 -23.83 -1.48
N ASN A 13 -15.92 -23.58 -0.36
CA ASN A 13 -16.73 -22.39 -0.09
C ASN A 13 -16.47 -21.20 -1.06
N LEU A 14 -17.45 -20.89 -1.91
CA LEU A 14 -17.36 -19.88 -2.97
C LEU A 14 -16.89 -18.50 -2.47
N VAL A 15 -17.18 -18.17 -1.21
CA VAL A 15 -16.81 -16.89 -0.58
C VAL A 15 -15.56 -16.97 0.29
N LYS A 16 -14.92 -18.15 0.37
CA LYS A 16 -13.77 -18.41 1.25
C LYS A 16 -12.64 -17.41 1.04
N HIS A 17 -12.38 -17.03 -0.21
CA HIS A 17 -11.34 -16.06 -0.55
C HIS A 17 -11.56 -14.69 0.12
N GLN A 18 -12.82 -14.22 0.24
CA GLN A 18 -13.13 -12.99 0.96
C GLN A 18 -12.97 -13.19 2.48
N ILE A 19 -13.49 -14.30 3.01
CA ILE A 19 -13.43 -14.59 4.44
C ILE A 19 -11.97 -14.75 4.92
N GLU A 20 -11.15 -15.52 4.21
CA GLU A 20 -9.73 -15.70 4.53
C GLU A 20 -8.94 -14.38 4.44
N SER A 21 -9.20 -13.57 3.41
CA SER A 21 -8.59 -12.24 3.28
C SER A 21 -9.01 -11.32 4.45
N TYR A 22 -10.28 -11.34 4.85
CA TYR A 22 -10.77 -10.59 6.00
C TYR A 22 -10.17 -11.06 7.33
N ASN A 23 -10.13 -12.38 7.57
CA ASN A 23 -9.55 -12.94 8.79
C ASN A 23 -8.08 -12.54 8.93
N ARG A 24 -7.29 -12.68 7.85
CA ARG A 24 -5.89 -12.24 7.81
C ARG A 24 -5.76 -10.75 8.09
N PHE A 25 -6.66 -9.92 7.56
CA PHE A 25 -6.67 -8.49 7.83
C PHE A 25 -6.83 -8.21 9.34
N VAL A 26 -7.83 -8.83 9.97
CA VAL A 26 -8.15 -8.63 11.40
C VAL A 26 -7.04 -9.18 12.31
N GLU A 27 -6.54 -10.38 12.04
CA GLU A 27 -5.62 -11.10 12.93
C GLU A 27 -4.16 -10.64 12.80
N GLU A 28 -3.70 -10.37 11.57
CA GLU A 28 -2.29 -10.09 11.30
C GLU A 28 -2.07 -8.63 10.89
N ARG A 29 -2.86 -8.13 9.93
CA ARG A 29 -2.54 -6.88 9.25
C ARG A 29 -2.80 -5.65 10.11
N ILE A 30 -3.87 -5.60 10.90
CA ILE A 30 -4.12 -4.45 11.79
C ILE A 30 -2.96 -4.26 12.78
N GLN A 31 -2.47 -5.34 13.39
CA GLN A 31 -1.31 -5.27 14.28
C GLN A 31 -0.05 -4.83 13.51
N ALA A 32 0.17 -5.34 12.29
CA ALA A 32 1.29 -4.91 11.46
C ALA A 32 1.26 -3.40 11.16
N ILE A 33 0.10 -2.87 10.76
CA ILE A 33 -0.09 -1.43 10.51
C ILE A 33 0.23 -0.61 11.76
N LEU A 34 -0.21 -1.04 12.93
CA LEU A 34 0.06 -0.34 14.19
C LEU A 34 1.55 -0.40 14.58
N ASN A 35 2.22 -1.52 14.29
CA ASN A 35 3.66 -1.67 14.51
C ASN A 35 4.49 -0.77 13.58
N GLU A 36 4.05 -0.60 12.33
CA GLU A 36 4.68 0.31 11.35
C GLU A 36 4.63 1.76 11.86
N VAL A 37 3.53 2.18 12.51
CA VAL A 37 3.46 3.50 13.15
C VAL A 37 4.38 3.58 14.36
N GLY A 38 4.42 2.52 15.18
CA GLY A 38 5.31 2.39 16.33
C GLY A 38 4.94 3.28 17.52
N SER A 39 5.06 4.60 17.37
CA SER A 39 4.74 5.60 18.38
C SER A 39 4.10 6.85 17.80
N ILE A 40 3.24 7.47 18.60
CA ILE A 40 2.61 8.75 18.29
C ILE A 40 3.24 9.81 19.20
N GLU A 41 3.74 10.89 18.60
CA GLU A 41 4.39 12.00 19.30
C GLU A 41 3.53 13.27 19.14
N PRO A 42 2.56 13.50 20.05
CA PRO A 42 1.72 14.69 20.00
C PRO A 42 2.51 15.95 20.40
N GLU A 43 2.26 17.07 19.71
CA GLU A 43 2.82 18.37 20.08
C GLU A 43 2.08 18.97 21.29
N LEU A 44 2.69 18.92 22.48
CA LEU A 44 2.12 19.52 23.68
C LEU A 44 2.39 21.04 23.76
N PRO A 45 1.41 21.87 24.20
CA PRO A 45 1.55 23.33 24.27
C PRO A 45 2.70 23.83 25.15
N ASP A 46 3.10 23.03 26.13
CA ASP A 46 4.09 23.39 27.15
C ASP A 46 5.52 22.93 26.79
N GLY A 47 5.71 22.27 25.63
CA GLY A 47 7.00 21.75 25.19
C GLY A 47 7.47 20.51 25.94
N GLU A 48 6.55 19.80 26.60
CA GLU A 48 6.81 18.53 27.28
C GLU A 48 6.83 17.38 26.27
N ASP A 49 7.78 16.45 26.44
CA ASP A 49 7.92 15.28 25.57
C ASP A 49 6.93 14.19 26.01
N LEU A 50 5.91 13.91 25.19
CA LEU A 50 5.01 12.78 25.35
C LEU A 50 5.13 11.86 24.13
N VAL A 51 5.43 10.59 24.39
CA VAL A 51 5.47 9.54 23.36
C VAL A 51 4.47 8.46 23.73
N ILE A 52 3.48 8.24 22.88
CA ILE A 52 2.47 7.18 23.06
C ILE A 52 2.91 5.97 22.25
N LYS A 53 3.36 4.92 22.93
CA LYS A 53 3.74 3.67 22.27
C LYS A 53 2.55 2.75 22.14
N ILE A 54 2.29 2.28 20.92
CA ILE A 54 1.27 1.26 20.66
C ILE A 54 1.88 -0.12 20.93
N VAL A 55 1.21 -0.93 21.75
CA VAL A 55 1.73 -2.24 22.19
C VAL A 55 1.04 -3.38 21.45
N SER A 56 -0.28 -3.44 21.55
CA SER A 56 -1.06 -4.55 21.00
C SER A 56 -2.45 -4.07 20.58
N VAL A 57 -3.06 -4.79 19.63
CA VAL A 57 -4.47 -4.64 19.28
C VAL A 57 -5.23 -5.90 19.66
N ASP A 58 -6.41 -5.69 20.23
CA ASP A 58 -7.36 -6.74 20.54
C ASP A 58 -8.72 -6.37 19.94
N ILE A 59 -9.23 -7.26 19.09
CA ILE A 59 -10.53 -7.10 18.46
C ILE A 59 -11.37 -8.28 18.90
N LYS A 60 -12.28 -8.03 19.85
CA LYS A 60 -13.14 -9.07 20.40
C LYS A 60 -14.31 -9.34 19.46
N ARG A 61 -15.10 -10.36 19.74
CA ARG A 61 -16.35 -10.59 19.03
C ARG A 61 -17.38 -9.47 19.26
N PRO A 62 -18.27 -9.23 18.29
CA PRO A 62 -19.20 -8.10 18.31
C PRO A 62 -20.18 -8.19 19.47
N LYS A 63 -20.41 -7.05 20.13
CA LYS A 63 -21.32 -6.88 21.28
C LYS A 63 -22.17 -5.64 21.08
N ILE A 64 -23.33 -5.60 21.71
CA ILE A 64 -24.22 -4.45 21.73
C ILE A 64 -24.31 -3.87 23.14
N HIS A 65 -24.26 -2.54 23.22
CA HIS A 65 -24.53 -1.76 24.42
C HIS A 65 -25.99 -1.30 24.38
N GLU A 66 -26.80 -1.80 25.30
CA GLU A 66 -28.22 -1.41 25.40
C GLU A 66 -28.38 -0.10 26.20
N ALA A 67 -29.53 0.54 26.07
CA ALA A 67 -29.81 1.84 26.72
C ALA A 67 -29.76 1.78 28.26
N ASP A 68 -29.88 0.59 28.84
CA ASP A 68 -29.75 0.34 30.28
C ASP A 68 -28.29 0.17 30.74
N GLY A 69 -27.32 0.26 29.81
CA GLY A 69 -25.90 0.09 30.06
C GLY A 69 -25.45 -1.37 30.10
N SER A 70 -26.35 -2.34 29.84
CA SER A 70 -25.97 -3.74 29.73
C SER A 70 -25.23 -4.00 28.41
N VAL A 71 -24.23 -4.90 28.47
CA VAL A 71 -23.46 -5.34 27.31
C VAL A 71 -23.74 -6.81 27.06
N ARG A 72 -24.15 -7.14 25.84
CA ARG A 72 -24.45 -8.52 25.46
C ARG A 72 -23.98 -8.83 24.05
N GLU A 73 -23.97 -10.11 23.73
CA GLU A 73 -23.69 -10.59 22.39
C GLU A 73 -24.82 -10.17 21.44
N ILE A 74 -24.44 -9.81 20.21
CA ILE A 74 -25.35 -9.49 19.13
C ILE A 74 -25.16 -10.52 18.02
N THR A 75 -26.27 -11.02 17.45
CA THR A 75 -26.24 -11.94 16.31
C THR A 75 -26.42 -11.18 14.99
N PRO A 76 -25.96 -11.71 13.85
CA PRO A 76 -26.18 -11.08 12.54
C PRO A 76 -27.67 -10.82 12.26
N ARG A 77 -28.55 -11.80 12.52
CA ARG A 77 -30.01 -11.65 12.42
C ARG A 77 -30.54 -10.49 13.24
N GLU A 78 -30.05 -10.34 14.47
CA GLU A 78 -30.51 -9.25 15.31
C GLU A 78 -30.08 -7.89 14.76
N ALA A 79 -28.82 -7.77 14.33
CA ALA A 79 -28.31 -6.56 13.70
C ALA A 79 -29.13 -6.19 12.45
N ARG A 80 -29.50 -7.19 11.64
CA ARG A 80 -30.38 -7.05 10.47
C ARG A 80 -31.78 -6.55 10.84
N MET A 81 -32.40 -7.12 11.88
CA MET A 81 -33.78 -6.79 12.28
C MET A 81 -33.92 -5.44 13.00
N ARG A 82 -32.85 -4.94 13.60
CA ARG A 82 -32.82 -3.68 14.36
C ARG A 82 -32.20 -2.51 13.59
N ASP A 83 -31.90 -2.68 12.31
CA ASP A 83 -31.19 -1.70 11.48
C ASP A 83 -29.83 -1.27 12.07
N LEU A 84 -29.12 -2.18 12.73
CA LEU A 84 -27.82 -1.93 13.35
C LEU A 84 -26.67 -2.28 12.42
N THR A 85 -25.51 -1.71 12.70
CA THR A 85 -24.25 -2.17 12.11
C THR A 85 -23.67 -3.29 12.97
N TYR A 86 -23.34 -4.41 12.35
CA TYR A 86 -22.70 -5.53 13.03
C TYR A 86 -21.20 -5.27 13.08
N SER A 87 -20.74 -4.65 14.16
CA SER A 87 -19.36 -4.21 14.36
C SER A 87 -18.80 -4.69 15.69
N SER A 88 -17.46 -4.68 15.77
CA SER A 88 -16.73 -4.88 17.01
C SER A 88 -15.79 -3.74 17.30
N GLU A 89 -15.53 -3.50 18.58
CA GLU A 89 -14.58 -2.49 19.05
C GLU A 89 -13.14 -2.91 18.77
N ILE A 90 -12.34 -1.98 18.27
CA ILE A 90 -10.90 -2.10 18.15
C ILE A 90 -10.28 -1.50 19.41
N LYS A 91 -9.73 -2.37 20.26
CA LYS A 91 -9.07 -1.98 21.51
C LYS A 91 -7.58 -2.05 21.32
N VAL A 92 -6.87 -1.02 21.75
CA VAL A 92 -5.43 -0.91 21.61
C VAL A 92 -4.83 -0.66 22.98
N GLU A 93 -3.83 -1.45 23.33
CA GLU A 93 -3.00 -1.20 24.51
C GLU A 93 -1.96 -0.13 24.16
N MET A 94 -2.00 0.99 24.88
CA MET A 94 -1.10 2.12 24.71
C MET A 94 -0.32 2.37 25.99
N THR A 95 0.99 2.60 25.87
CA THR A 95 1.84 3.04 26.98
C THR A 95 2.29 4.48 26.75
N PRO A 96 1.85 5.45 27.57
CA PRO A 96 2.40 6.79 27.55
C PRO A 96 3.81 6.82 28.17
N ILE A 97 4.72 7.52 27.53
CA ILE A 97 6.07 7.80 28.02
C ILE A 97 6.18 9.32 28.13
N PHE A 98 6.20 9.84 29.35
CA PHE A 98 6.26 11.27 29.64
C PHE A 98 7.64 11.63 30.16
N GLU A 99 8.35 12.53 29.47
CA GLU A 99 9.75 12.91 29.78
C GLU A 99 10.68 11.68 29.94
N GLY A 100 10.48 10.65 29.12
CA GLY A 100 11.24 9.39 29.19
C GLY A 100 10.81 8.42 30.32
N VAL A 101 9.83 8.80 31.14
CA VAL A 101 9.27 7.93 32.19
C VAL A 101 8.07 7.16 31.67
N LYS A 102 8.21 5.84 31.61
CA LYS A 102 7.14 4.91 31.20
C LYS A 102 6.02 4.92 32.24
N GLN A 103 4.81 5.26 31.83
CA GLN A 103 3.59 5.18 32.64
C GLN A 103 2.93 3.79 32.51
N ASP A 104 1.85 3.58 33.25
CA ASP A 104 1.04 2.38 33.15
C ASP A 104 0.38 2.26 31.77
N THR A 105 0.30 1.03 31.27
CA THR A 105 -0.38 0.73 30.01
C THR A 105 -1.89 0.83 30.20
N GLU A 106 -2.56 1.53 29.30
CA GLU A 106 -4.01 1.66 29.28
C GLU A 106 -4.60 1.00 28.02
N GLU A 107 -5.76 0.36 28.16
CA GLU A 107 -6.54 -0.17 27.04
C GLU A 107 -7.51 0.93 26.56
N VAL A 108 -7.38 1.34 25.31
CA VAL A 108 -8.21 2.41 24.72
C VAL A 108 -8.93 1.87 23.50
N THR A 109 -10.24 2.13 23.41
CA THR A 109 -11.01 1.85 22.19
C THR A 109 -10.75 2.96 21.16
N ILE A 110 -10.15 2.60 20.02
CA ILE A 110 -9.81 3.56 18.95
C ILE A 110 -10.92 3.70 17.89
N GLY A 111 -11.85 2.76 17.85
CA GLY A 111 -12.97 2.76 16.92
C GLY A 111 -13.67 1.42 16.84
N GLU A 112 -14.50 1.26 15.82
CA GLU A 112 -15.22 0.03 15.53
C GLU A 112 -14.89 -0.47 14.12
N ILE A 113 -14.84 -1.79 13.96
CA ILE A 113 -14.67 -2.48 12.68
C ILE A 113 -15.92 -3.30 12.36
N PRO A 114 -16.49 -3.19 11.14
CA PRO A 114 -17.55 -4.09 10.70
C PRO A 114 -17.08 -5.55 10.69
N VAL A 115 -17.90 -6.45 11.24
CA VAL A 115 -17.63 -7.88 11.29
C VAL A 115 -18.25 -8.56 10.08
N MET A 116 -17.45 -9.34 9.34
CA MET A 116 -17.92 -10.11 8.20
C MET A 116 -18.68 -11.35 8.69
N VAL A 117 -19.89 -11.57 8.17
CA VAL A 117 -20.69 -12.76 8.53
C VAL A 117 -19.97 -14.03 8.07
N GLY A 118 -19.84 -15.00 8.97
CA GLY A 118 -19.12 -16.27 8.72
C GLY A 118 -17.60 -16.19 8.86
N SER A 119 -17.03 -15.03 9.22
CA SER A 119 -15.62 -14.89 9.54
C SER A 119 -15.30 -15.34 10.97
N ASP A 120 -14.02 -15.49 11.32
CA ASP A 120 -13.60 -16.06 12.62
C ASP A 120 -14.03 -15.16 13.81
N LEU A 121 -14.16 -13.86 13.53
CA LEU A 121 -14.66 -12.84 14.45
C LEU A 121 -16.19 -12.89 14.63
N CYS A 122 -16.92 -13.47 13.68
CA CYS A 122 -18.37 -13.60 13.75
C CYS A 122 -18.77 -14.72 14.70
N TRP A 123 -19.84 -14.52 15.48
CA TRP A 123 -20.37 -15.56 16.38
C TRP A 123 -20.81 -16.83 15.64
N THR A 124 -21.24 -16.71 14.38
CA THR A 124 -21.74 -17.85 13.61
C THR A 124 -20.65 -18.81 13.15
N SER A 125 -19.37 -18.45 13.23
CA SER A 125 -18.27 -19.30 12.76
C SER A 125 -18.05 -20.55 13.62
N GLU A 126 -18.44 -20.50 14.89
CA GLU A 126 -18.31 -21.61 15.84
C GLU A 126 -19.59 -22.43 16.01
N TRP A 127 -20.69 -22.00 15.43
CA TRP A 127 -21.98 -22.66 15.60
C TRP A 127 -22.12 -23.87 14.69
N ASP A 128 -22.72 -24.93 15.23
CA ASP A 128 -23.19 -26.04 14.40
C ASP A 128 -24.52 -25.71 13.69
N GLU A 129 -24.95 -26.59 12.78
CA GLU A 129 -26.18 -26.34 12.03
C GLU A 129 -27.45 -26.29 12.90
N GLU A 130 -27.45 -26.93 14.07
CA GLU A 130 -28.60 -26.91 14.99
C GLU A 130 -28.64 -25.57 15.74
N GLU A 131 -27.49 -25.10 16.22
CA GLU A 131 -27.30 -23.81 16.88
C GLU A 131 -27.63 -22.64 15.94
N MET A 132 -27.19 -22.71 14.68
CA MET A 132 -27.55 -21.72 13.66
C MET A 132 -29.08 -21.61 13.50
N ARG A 133 -29.77 -22.74 13.34
CA ARG A 133 -31.24 -22.77 13.23
C ARG A 133 -31.94 -22.26 14.48
N ALA A 134 -31.41 -22.59 15.66
CA ALA A 134 -31.95 -22.13 16.94
C ALA A 134 -31.86 -20.59 17.09
N ASN A 135 -30.77 -19.99 16.61
CA ASN A 135 -30.58 -18.54 16.56
C ASN A 135 -31.29 -17.88 15.36
N GLY A 136 -31.81 -18.68 14.43
CA GLY A 136 -32.58 -18.24 13.26
C GLY A 136 -31.72 -17.76 12.10
N GLU A 137 -30.48 -18.25 12.04
CA GLU A 137 -29.63 -18.18 10.85
C GLU A 137 -29.86 -19.44 9.98
N ASP A 138 -29.58 -19.33 8.68
CA ASP A 138 -29.60 -20.48 7.77
C ASP A 138 -28.20 -21.12 7.71
N PRO A 139 -28.03 -22.41 8.04
CA PRO A 139 -26.74 -23.10 7.92
C PRO A 139 -26.16 -23.15 6.50
N LYS A 140 -26.98 -22.85 5.48
CA LYS A 140 -26.55 -22.79 4.08
C LYS A 140 -26.16 -21.39 3.63
N ASP A 141 -26.27 -20.38 4.49
CA ASP A 141 -25.78 -19.04 4.18
C ASP A 141 -24.25 -19.11 4.01
N PRO A 142 -23.70 -18.74 2.83
CA PRO A 142 -22.26 -18.75 2.61
C PRO A 142 -21.50 -17.73 3.47
N GLY A 143 -22.15 -16.66 3.95
CA GLY A 143 -21.49 -15.53 4.58
C GLY A 143 -20.69 -14.67 3.58
N GLY A 144 -19.64 -13.99 4.05
CA GLY A 144 -18.78 -13.16 3.19
C GLY A 144 -19.33 -11.76 2.89
N TYR A 145 -20.23 -11.26 3.73
CA TYR A 145 -20.82 -9.93 3.61
C TYR A 145 -20.87 -9.25 4.99
N PHE A 146 -21.13 -7.95 4.98
CA PHE A 146 -21.22 -7.09 6.16
C PHE A 146 -22.67 -6.64 6.36
N LEU A 147 -23.05 -6.40 7.62
CA LEU A 147 -24.33 -5.77 7.96
C LEU A 147 -24.07 -4.33 8.40
N ILE A 148 -24.48 -3.37 7.58
CA ILE A 148 -24.30 -1.93 7.83
C ILE A 148 -25.68 -1.29 7.86
N ASN A 149 -26.09 -0.78 9.02
CA ASN A 149 -27.41 -0.20 9.26
C ASN A 149 -28.55 -1.14 8.81
N GLY A 150 -28.49 -2.41 9.19
CA GLY A 150 -29.46 -3.46 8.82
C GLY A 150 -29.32 -4.00 7.40
N ALA A 151 -28.64 -3.29 6.50
CA ALA A 151 -28.48 -3.69 5.11
C ALA A 151 -27.25 -4.59 4.92
N GLU A 152 -27.43 -5.65 4.13
CA GLU A 152 -26.34 -6.53 3.69
C GLU A 152 -25.53 -5.85 2.59
N LYS A 153 -24.21 -5.79 2.79
CA LYS A 153 -23.26 -5.21 1.85
C LYS A 153 -22.11 -6.17 1.62
N THR A 154 -21.79 -6.46 0.37
CA THR A 154 -20.60 -7.25 0.03
C THR A 154 -19.56 -6.36 -0.63
N LEU A 155 -18.29 -6.70 -0.45
CA LEU A 155 -17.19 -6.07 -1.15
C LEU A 155 -16.91 -6.87 -2.43
N ILE A 156 -16.86 -6.17 -3.55
CA ILE A 156 -16.50 -6.76 -4.84
C ILE A 156 -14.99 -6.67 -4.96
N ALA A 157 -14.33 -7.82 -5.22
CA ALA A 157 -12.91 -7.86 -5.49
C ALA A 157 -12.55 -6.91 -6.63
N MET A 158 -11.54 -6.07 -6.43
CA MET A 158 -11.08 -5.12 -7.43
C MET A 158 -9.84 -5.65 -8.13
N GLU A 159 -9.87 -5.65 -9.46
CA GLU A 159 -8.70 -5.96 -10.27
C GLU A 159 -7.91 -4.68 -10.54
N GLU A 160 -6.63 -4.70 -10.17
CA GLU A 160 -5.68 -3.62 -10.41
C GLU A 160 -4.45 -4.15 -11.14
N LEU A 161 -3.64 -3.24 -11.69
CA LEU A 161 -2.31 -3.62 -12.18
C LEU A 161 -1.43 -3.99 -10.99
N ALA A 162 -0.60 -5.01 -11.17
CA ALA A 162 0.36 -5.43 -10.15
C ALA A 162 1.31 -4.27 -9.82
N ASN A 163 1.39 -3.92 -8.53
CA ASN A 163 2.38 -2.98 -8.02
C ASN A 163 3.78 -3.61 -8.06
N ASN A 164 4.81 -2.77 -7.99
CA ASN A 164 6.24 -3.14 -7.94
C ASN A 164 6.72 -3.93 -9.17
N LYS A 165 5.99 -3.82 -10.28
CA LYS A 165 6.36 -4.41 -11.57
C LYS A 165 6.32 -3.35 -12.67
N PRO A 166 7.43 -3.12 -13.40
CA PRO A 166 7.42 -2.23 -14.54
C PRO A 166 6.66 -2.87 -15.71
N VAL A 167 5.87 -2.06 -16.40
CA VAL A 167 5.09 -2.43 -17.57
C VAL A 167 5.53 -1.56 -18.74
N TYR A 168 5.97 -2.19 -19.83
CA TYR A 168 6.54 -1.56 -21.02
C TYR A 168 5.52 -1.60 -22.17
N GLN A 169 5.19 -0.44 -22.74
CA GLN A 169 4.19 -0.31 -23.81
C GLN A 169 4.62 0.74 -24.84
N LYS A 170 4.07 0.68 -26.05
CA LYS A 170 4.19 1.74 -27.05
C LYS A 170 2.90 2.54 -27.13
N ASP A 171 3.01 3.86 -27.10
CA ASP A 171 1.91 4.81 -27.26
C ASP A 171 2.12 5.58 -28.56
N GLY A 172 1.75 4.94 -29.68
CA GLY A 172 2.11 5.43 -31.01
C GLY A 172 3.60 5.22 -31.30
N GLU A 173 4.34 6.31 -31.48
CA GLU A 173 5.80 6.31 -31.67
C GLU A 173 6.58 6.46 -30.35
N GLU A 174 5.91 6.71 -29.22
CA GLU A 174 6.57 6.89 -27.92
C GLU A 174 6.65 5.56 -27.14
N GLU A 175 7.85 5.17 -26.70
CA GLU A 175 8.01 4.08 -25.75
C GLU A 175 7.77 4.55 -24.32
N LYS A 176 7.05 3.74 -23.54
CA LYS A 176 6.62 4.09 -22.20
C LYS A 176 6.80 2.93 -21.24
N CYS A 177 7.41 3.21 -20.10
CA CYS A 177 7.43 2.30 -18.96
C CYS A 177 6.64 2.91 -17.80
N ARG A 178 5.79 2.12 -17.15
CA ARG A 178 5.01 2.53 -15.98
C ARG A 178 5.24 1.55 -14.85
N ILE A 179 5.43 2.06 -13.64
CA ILE A 179 5.45 1.25 -12.43
C ILE A 179 4.66 1.98 -11.34
N ASN A 180 3.84 1.24 -10.61
CA ASN A 180 3.27 1.69 -9.35
C ASN A 180 4.13 1.10 -8.24
N SER A 181 4.99 1.92 -7.66
CA SER A 181 5.85 1.53 -6.55
C SER A 181 5.10 1.66 -5.23
N GLU A 182 4.75 0.55 -4.61
CA GLU A 182 4.06 0.43 -3.34
C GLU A 182 5.02 0.01 -2.23
N ASN A 183 5.07 0.80 -1.15
CA ASN A 183 5.67 0.42 0.14
C ASN A 183 4.68 0.72 1.26
N GLU A 184 4.36 -0.26 2.11
CA GLU A 184 3.51 -0.10 3.31
C GLU A 184 2.21 0.72 3.09
N GLY A 185 1.56 0.54 1.94
CA GLY A 185 0.32 1.22 1.55
C GLY A 185 0.49 2.62 0.94
N TYR A 186 1.72 3.18 0.94
CA TYR A 186 2.07 4.33 0.13
C TYR A 186 2.39 3.88 -1.30
N VAL A 187 1.63 4.39 -2.27
CA VAL A 187 1.82 4.08 -3.69
C VAL A 187 2.28 5.33 -4.44
N GLN A 188 3.51 5.29 -4.96
CA GLN A 188 4.02 6.31 -5.87
C GLN A 188 4.10 5.74 -7.29
N ARG A 189 3.46 6.44 -8.23
CA ARG A 189 3.52 6.09 -9.64
C ARG A 189 4.70 6.77 -10.31
N HIS A 190 5.47 5.99 -11.07
CA HIS A 190 6.57 6.47 -11.93
C HIS A 190 6.24 6.15 -13.38
N VAL A 191 6.54 7.10 -14.27
CA VAL A 191 6.36 6.93 -15.71
C VAL A 191 7.63 7.37 -16.41
N LEU A 192 8.27 6.44 -17.12
CA LEU A 192 9.32 6.73 -18.07
C LEU A 192 8.72 6.86 -19.46
N ARG A 193 9.20 7.83 -20.24
CA ARG A 193 8.87 8.00 -21.65
C ARG A 193 10.14 8.30 -22.43
N ARG A 194 10.32 7.61 -23.55
CA ARG A 194 11.33 7.96 -24.53
C ARG A 194 10.75 8.98 -25.51
N ASP A 195 11.23 10.21 -25.43
CA ASP A 195 10.88 11.32 -26.35
C ASP A 195 12.14 11.73 -27.08
N LYS A 196 12.18 11.54 -28.42
CA LYS A 196 13.33 11.84 -29.28
C LYS A 196 14.65 11.28 -28.73
N ASP A 197 14.65 9.98 -28.42
CA ASP A 197 15.78 9.24 -27.86
C ASP A 197 16.18 9.57 -26.41
N ILE A 198 15.53 10.54 -25.78
CA ILE A 198 15.74 10.88 -24.36
C ILE A 198 14.70 10.17 -23.49
N VAL A 199 15.16 9.35 -22.55
CA VAL A 199 14.33 8.65 -21.57
C VAL A 199 14.09 9.56 -20.38
N ASN A 200 12.90 10.16 -20.34
CA ASN A 200 12.46 11.05 -19.29
C ASN A 200 11.58 10.31 -18.27
N ILE A 201 11.79 10.56 -16.98
CA ILE A 201 10.97 10.07 -15.88
C ILE A 201 10.07 11.17 -15.33
N SER A 202 8.90 10.79 -14.81
CA SER A 202 7.98 11.67 -14.09
C SER A 202 7.34 10.95 -12.91
N PHE A 203 7.36 11.58 -11.74
CA PHE A 203 6.75 11.13 -10.49
C PHE A 203 6.69 12.30 -9.50
N ALA A 204 5.75 12.27 -8.54
CA ALA A 204 5.56 13.35 -7.56
C ALA A 204 5.66 14.76 -8.19
N ASN A 205 6.66 15.55 -7.79
CA ASN A 205 6.94 16.90 -8.31
C ASN A 205 7.97 16.92 -9.45
N VAL A 206 8.66 15.81 -9.72
CA VAL A 206 9.66 15.67 -10.78
C VAL A 206 8.94 15.40 -12.10
N LYS A 207 9.04 16.32 -13.06
CA LYS A 207 8.31 16.26 -14.34
C LYS A 207 9.27 16.30 -15.52
N LYS A 208 9.15 15.30 -16.40
CA LYS A 208 9.91 15.17 -17.65
C LYS A 208 11.42 15.42 -17.45
N THR A 209 11.99 14.76 -16.44
CA THR A 209 13.42 14.85 -16.12
C THR A 209 14.13 13.68 -16.79
N PRO A 210 15.27 13.87 -17.49
CA PRO A 210 16.06 12.75 -17.98
C PRO A 210 16.42 11.78 -16.84
N ALA A 211 16.07 10.50 -16.99
CA ALA A 211 16.20 9.52 -15.90
C ALA A 211 17.67 9.31 -15.48
N ILE A 212 18.62 9.53 -16.39
CA ILE A 212 20.06 9.48 -16.09
C ILE A 212 20.49 10.51 -15.05
N ALA A 213 19.83 11.67 -14.96
CA ALA A 213 20.13 12.66 -13.92
C ALA A 213 19.90 12.08 -12.51
N LEU A 214 18.85 11.25 -12.34
CA LEU A 214 18.60 10.56 -11.08
C LEU A 214 19.59 9.41 -10.85
N VAL A 215 20.00 8.69 -11.89
CA VAL A 215 21.03 7.63 -11.77
C VAL A 215 22.35 8.23 -11.24
N ARG A 216 22.77 9.39 -11.77
CA ARG A 216 23.94 10.10 -11.27
C ARG A 216 23.74 10.60 -9.84
N ALA A 217 22.57 11.17 -9.53
CA ALA A 217 22.22 11.60 -8.18
C ALA A 217 22.22 10.45 -7.15
N LEU A 218 21.86 9.23 -7.55
CA LEU A 218 21.87 8.05 -6.69
C LEU A 218 23.27 7.51 -6.38
N GLY A 219 24.32 7.99 -7.06
CA GLY A 219 25.71 7.66 -6.72
C GLY A 219 26.55 7.08 -7.87
N TYR A 220 26.04 7.01 -9.09
CA TYR A 220 26.85 6.64 -10.25
C TYR A 220 27.72 7.83 -10.67
N GLU A 221 29.02 7.77 -10.40
CA GLU A 221 29.92 8.92 -10.61
C GLU A 221 30.36 9.07 -12.06
N THR A 222 30.62 7.95 -12.75
CA THR A 222 31.21 7.97 -14.09
C THR A 222 30.21 7.60 -15.19
N ASP A 223 30.32 8.25 -16.34
CA ASP A 223 29.54 7.92 -17.54
C ASP A 223 29.72 6.45 -17.94
N LYS A 224 30.92 5.91 -17.68
CA LYS A 224 31.25 4.53 -17.95
C LYS A 224 30.40 3.56 -17.12
N GLU A 225 30.27 3.80 -15.81
CA GLU A 225 29.43 2.98 -14.94
C GLU A 225 27.96 3.01 -15.37
N ILE A 226 27.46 4.19 -15.76
CA ILE A 226 26.08 4.35 -16.25
C ILE A 226 25.87 3.53 -17.54
N VAL A 227 26.80 3.63 -18.50
CA VAL A 227 26.73 2.89 -19.76
C VAL A 227 26.84 1.38 -19.53
N GLU A 228 27.76 0.93 -18.66
CA GLU A 228 27.91 -0.50 -18.33
C GLU A 228 26.66 -1.05 -17.63
N SER A 229 26.05 -0.28 -16.70
CA SER A 229 24.83 -0.68 -15.98
C SER A 229 23.59 -0.70 -16.87
N ILE A 230 23.50 0.17 -17.88
CA ILE A 230 22.42 0.14 -18.89
C ILE A 230 22.71 -0.88 -20.00
N GLY A 231 23.96 -1.22 -20.29
CA GLY A 231 24.36 -2.15 -21.35
C GLY A 231 25.05 -1.44 -22.52
N GLU A 232 26.21 -1.96 -22.93
CA GLU A 232 27.05 -1.38 -23.98
C GLU A 232 26.38 -1.39 -25.36
N GLU A 233 25.46 -2.33 -25.59
CA GLU A 233 24.67 -2.43 -26.82
C GLU A 233 23.75 -1.22 -27.06
N TYR A 234 23.41 -0.47 -26.00
CA TYR A 234 22.59 0.74 -26.06
C TYR A 234 23.39 2.03 -25.86
N SER A 235 24.73 1.95 -25.87
CA SER A 235 25.63 3.08 -25.57
C SER A 235 25.32 4.36 -26.36
N SER A 236 24.99 4.26 -27.66
CA SER A 236 24.64 5.42 -28.48
C SER A 236 23.45 6.22 -27.94
N ASP A 237 22.43 5.52 -27.47
CA ASP A 237 21.20 6.10 -26.94
C ASP A 237 21.46 6.68 -25.55
N VAL A 238 22.28 6.00 -24.74
CA VAL A 238 22.72 6.47 -23.42
C VAL A 238 23.55 7.76 -23.54
N TYR A 239 24.47 7.86 -24.51
CA TYR A 239 25.26 9.08 -24.70
C TYR A 239 24.39 10.30 -25.00
N LEU A 240 23.32 10.17 -25.80
CA LEU A 240 22.38 11.28 -26.04
C LEU A 240 21.71 11.76 -24.75
N ASN A 241 21.34 10.82 -23.87
CA ASN A 241 20.77 11.15 -22.57
C ASN A 241 21.79 11.81 -21.64
N LEU A 242 23.04 11.36 -21.66
CA LEU A 242 24.14 11.97 -20.91
C LEU A 242 24.43 13.41 -21.40
N TYR A 243 24.38 13.66 -22.71
CA TYR A 243 24.59 15.02 -23.25
C TYR A 243 23.47 16.00 -22.91
N GLU A 244 22.23 15.52 -22.75
CA GLU A 244 21.10 16.36 -22.32
C GLU A 244 21.23 16.77 -20.84
N VAL A 245 21.83 15.89 -20.03
CA VAL A 245 22.12 16.15 -18.62
C VAL A 245 23.49 16.79 -18.50
N ASP A 246 23.54 18.12 -18.47
CA ASP A 246 24.77 18.89 -18.24
C ASP A 246 25.21 18.82 -16.76
N ALA A 247 25.42 17.59 -16.27
CA ALA A 247 25.93 17.30 -14.93
C ALA A 247 27.00 16.20 -15.01
N SER A 248 28.20 16.52 -14.55
CA SER A 248 29.38 15.66 -14.58
C SER A 248 29.64 14.95 -13.25
N ASN A 249 29.03 15.41 -12.17
CA ASN A 249 29.18 14.86 -10.82
C ASN A 249 27.83 14.83 -10.09
N GLN A 250 27.82 14.26 -8.88
CA GLN A 250 26.61 14.09 -8.09
C GLN A 250 26.01 15.44 -7.65
N GLU A 251 26.84 16.42 -7.28
CA GLU A 251 26.39 17.76 -6.83
C GLU A 251 25.66 18.50 -7.96
N GLU A 252 26.22 18.50 -9.18
CA GLU A 252 25.58 19.07 -10.37
C GLU A 252 24.28 18.33 -10.72
N ALA A 253 24.22 17.01 -10.49
CA ALA A 253 23.00 16.23 -10.70
C ALA A 253 21.91 16.62 -9.69
N PHE A 254 22.28 16.88 -8.44
CA PHE A 254 21.36 17.39 -7.42
C PHE A 254 20.79 18.75 -7.81
N GLU A 255 21.64 19.69 -8.25
CA GLU A 255 21.19 20.99 -8.75
C GLU A 255 20.24 20.84 -9.94
N TYR A 256 20.55 19.94 -10.88
CA TYR A 256 19.69 19.66 -12.03
C TYR A 256 18.31 19.14 -11.60
N VAL A 257 18.27 18.14 -10.70
CA VAL A 257 17.02 17.55 -10.20
C VAL A 257 16.21 18.59 -9.41
N ALA A 258 16.87 19.39 -8.57
CA ALA A 258 16.22 20.47 -7.83
C ALA A 258 15.58 21.51 -8.74
N ASN A 259 16.29 21.94 -9.79
CA ASN A 259 15.74 22.87 -10.78
C ASN A 259 14.51 22.30 -11.48
N GLN A 260 14.51 21.02 -11.83
CA GLN A 260 13.35 20.35 -12.44
C GLN A 260 12.17 20.20 -11.48
N ALA A 261 12.44 19.99 -10.20
CA ALA A 261 11.43 19.89 -9.14
C ALA A 261 10.94 21.27 -8.64
N GLY A 262 11.52 22.38 -9.11
CA GLY A 262 11.19 23.73 -8.65
C GLY A 262 11.68 24.04 -7.23
N ILE A 263 12.76 23.39 -6.79
CA ILE A 263 13.39 23.57 -5.49
C ILE A 263 14.44 24.68 -5.58
N THR A 264 14.35 25.67 -4.69
CA THR A 264 15.26 26.84 -4.68
C THR A 264 16.07 27.01 -3.40
N SER A 265 15.69 26.31 -2.32
CA SER A 265 16.39 26.31 -1.04
C SER A 265 16.58 24.88 -0.57
N ASP A 266 17.62 24.64 0.24
CA ASP A 266 17.86 23.35 0.87
C ASP A 266 17.93 22.22 -0.19
N VAL A 267 18.67 22.50 -1.28
CA VAL A 267 18.72 21.67 -2.48
C VAL A 267 19.12 20.23 -2.14
N GLU A 268 20.17 20.07 -1.34
CA GLU A 268 20.69 18.76 -0.95
C GLU A 268 19.63 17.95 -0.22
N GLU A 269 19.20 18.41 0.94
CA GLU A 269 18.18 17.75 1.79
C GLU A 269 16.89 17.43 1.02
N ARG A 270 16.40 18.34 0.18
CA ARG A 270 15.15 18.11 -0.56
C ARG A 270 15.32 17.14 -1.72
N VAL A 271 16.47 17.11 -2.39
CA VAL A 271 16.75 16.11 -3.42
C VAL A 271 16.94 14.75 -2.78
N GLU A 272 17.62 14.66 -1.63
CA GLU A 272 17.69 13.42 -0.85
C GLU A 272 16.30 12.89 -0.50
N SER A 273 15.41 13.75 0.02
CA SER A 273 14.00 13.38 0.26
C SER A 273 13.30 12.88 -1.02
N ILE A 274 13.54 13.50 -2.18
CA ILE A 274 13.01 13.00 -3.47
C ILE A 274 13.51 11.58 -3.79
N LEU A 275 14.81 11.33 -3.61
CA LEU A 275 15.43 10.02 -3.90
C LEU A 275 15.01 8.94 -2.90
N ASP A 276 14.85 9.31 -1.64
CA ASP A 276 14.61 8.37 -0.56
C ASP A 276 13.11 8.10 -0.38
N GLU A 277 12.29 9.12 -0.23
CA GLU A 277 10.86 8.96 0.10
C GLU A 277 9.99 8.68 -1.14
N TYR A 278 10.32 9.28 -2.30
CA TYR A 278 9.44 9.28 -3.48
C TYR A 278 9.94 8.40 -4.64
N LEU A 279 11.25 8.26 -4.84
CA LEU A 279 11.78 7.44 -5.92
C LEU A 279 11.77 5.96 -5.51
N LEU A 280 10.97 5.15 -6.22
CA LEU A 280 10.88 3.70 -6.05
C LEU A 280 10.82 3.24 -4.56
N PRO A 281 9.88 3.76 -3.74
CA PRO A 281 9.82 3.47 -2.30
C PRO A 281 9.73 1.97 -1.96
N HIS A 282 9.28 1.11 -2.89
CA HIS A 282 9.21 -0.34 -2.68
C HIS A 282 10.57 -1.02 -2.49
N LEU A 283 11.67 -0.37 -2.88
CA LEU A 283 13.04 -0.85 -2.66
C LEU A 283 13.60 -0.36 -1.32
N GLY A 284 12.91 0.56 -0.65
CA GLY A 284 13.32 1.16 0.61
C GLY A 284 13.21 2.68 0.58
N GLN A 285 13.13 3.28 1.76
CA GLN A 285 13.07 4.74 1.95
C GLN A 285 14.26 5.29 2.73
N GLU A 286 15.28 4.46 2.95
CA GLU A 286 16.53 4.83 3.62
C GLU A 286 17.67 5.00 2.61
N PRO A 287 18.72 5.79 2.93
CA PRO A 287 19.85 6.03 2.04
C PRO A 287 20.58 4.77 1.57
N GLU A 288 20.57 3.69 2.36
CA GLU A 288 21.19 2.41 2.01
C GLU A 288 20.53 1.74 0.80
N ALA A 289 19.26 2.06 0.51
CA ALA A 289 18.53 1.52 -0.64
C ALA A 289 18.88 2.23 -1.96
N ARG A 290 19.65 3.34 -1.94
CA ARG A 290 19.95 4.15 -3.13
C ARG A 290 20.67 3.35 -4.22
N GLU A 291 21.55 2.43 -3.85
CA GLU A 291 22.26 1.55 -4.81
C GLU A 291 21.29 0.64 -5.56
N GLU A 292 20.39 -0.06 -4.85
CA GLU A 292 19.38 -0.93 -5.45
C GLU A 292 18.39 -0.13 -6.31
N LYS A 293 18.00 1.08 -5.88
CA LYS A 293 17.20 2.01 -6.68
C LYS A 293 17.90 2.39 -7.98
N ALA A 294 19.21 2.61 -7.95
CA ALA A 294 19.98 2.97 -9.13
C ALA A 294 20.04 1.81 -10.13
N GLU A 295 20.33 0.59 -9.66
CA GLU A 295 20.32 -0.61 -10.50
C GLU A 295 18.94 -0.90 -11.09
N PHE A 296 17.88 -0.74 -10.32
CA PHE A 296 16.52 -0.92 -10.81
C PHE A 296 16.17 0.13 -11.87
N LEU A 297 16.54 1.39 -11.64
CA LEU A 297 16.29 2.49 -12.57
C LEU A 297 17.08 2.32 -13.88
N THR A 298 18.35 1.89 -13.83
CA THR A 298 19.13 1.61 -15.06
C THR A 298 18.52 0.46 -15.86
N ASN A 299 18.02 -0.59 -15.20
CA ASN A 299 17.26 -1.66 -15.85
C ASN A 299 15.95 -1.14 -16.50
N MET A 300 15.23 -0.24 -15.83
CA MET A 300 14.05 0.40 -16.42
C MET A 300 14.39 1.22 -17.67
N ILE A 301 15.50 1.97 -17.63
CA ILE A 301 15.99 2.76 -18.77
C ILE A 301 16.40 1.82 -19.91
N ARG A 302 17.22 0.79 -19.64
CA ARG A 302 17.62 -0.24 -20.60
C ARG A 302 16.43 -0.81 -21.35
N ASN A 303 15.44 -1.32 -20.63
CA ASN A 303 14.28 -1.97 -21.23
C ASN A 303 13.41 -0.98 -22.01
N THR A 304 13.33 0.28 -21.58
CA THR A 304 12.64 1.33 -22.37
C THR A 304 13.35 1.61 -23.70
N ILE A 305 14.69 1.61 -23.70
CA ILE A 305 15.48 1.75 -24.94
C ILE A 305 15.32 0.51 -25.83
N ALA A 306 15.45 -0.68 -25.25
CA ALA A 306 15.29 -1.97 -25.92
C ALA A 306 13.92 -2.10 -26.61
N LEU A 307 12.85 -1.61 -25.98
CA LEU A 307 11.50 -1.61 -26.56
C LEU A 307 11.47 -0.79 -27.87
N GLY A 308 12.14 0.36 -27.89
CA GLY A 308 12.19 1.23 -29.06
C GLY A 308 13.05 0.68 -30.19
N LYS A 309 14.11 -0.06 -29.85
CA LYS A 309 14.92 -0.80 -30.83
C LYS A 309 14.22 -2.06 -31.36
N GLY A 310 13.21 -2.55 -30.63
CA GLY A 310 12.48 -3.77 -30.97
C GLY A 310 13.13 -5.05 -30.44
N ASP A 311 14.03 -4.93 -29.46
CA ASP A 311 14.70 -6.07 -28.81
C ASP A 311 13.81 -6.77 -27.77
N ILE A 312 12.81 -6.05 -27.24
CA ILE A 312 11.74 -6.60 -26.40
C ILE A 312 10.36 -6.26 -26.98
N GLU A 313 9.38 -7.11 -26.67
CA GLU A 313 7.98 -6.90 -27.03
C GLU A 313 7.25 -6.06 -25.97
N GLU A 314 6.08 -5.54 -26.33
CA GLU A 314 5.21 -4.82 -25.39
C GLU A 314 4.60 -5.79 -24.38
N ASP A 315 4.47 -5.35 -23.13
CA ASP A 315 3.74 -6.09 -22.11
C ASP A 315 2.24 -6.07 -22.38
N ASP A 316 1.63 -7.25 -22.34
CA ASP A 316 0.18 -7.39 -22.32
C ASP A 316 -0.35 -7.04 -20.93
N ILE A 317 -0.92 -5.83 -20.79
CA ILE A 317 -1.50 -5.36 -19.54
C ILE A 317 -2.67 -6.20 -19.06
N ASP A 318 -3.38 -6.89 -19.96
CA ASP A 318 -4.55 -7.70 -19.65
C ASP A 318 -4.17 -9.13 -19.27
N HIS A 319 -2.90 -9.50 -19.42
CA HIS A 319 -2.40 -10.78 -18.93
C HIS A 319 -2.45 -10.83 -17.39
N TYR A 320 -3.07 -11.88 -16.82
CA TYR A 320 -3.25 -12.01 -15.36
C TYR A 320 -1.96 -11.95 -14.53
N ALA A 321 -0.79 -12.27 -15.10
CA ALA A 321 0.50 -12.09 -14.43
C ALA A 321 0.90 -10.62 -14.19
N ASN A 322 0.18 -9.67 -14.80
CA ASN A 322 0.33 -8.22 -14.62
C ASN A 322 -0.83 -7.63 -13.82
N LYS A 323 -1.77 -8.46 -13.35
CA LYS A 323 -2.93 -8.06 -12.58
C LYS A 323 -2.82 -8.57 -11.15
N ARG A 324 -3.40 -7.82 -10.21
CA ARG A 324 -3.59 -8.22 -8.82
C ARG A 324 -5.06 -8.05 -8.47
N LEU A 325 -5.59 -8.98 -7.67
CA LEU A 325 -6.92 -8.86 -7.11
C LEU A 325 -6.80 -8.37 -5.67
N ASN A 326 -7.43 -7.23 -5.38
CA ASN A 326 -7.63 -6.73 -4.03
C ASN A 326 -8.95 -7.30 -3.52
N LEU A 327 -8.88 -8.12 -2.47
CA LEU A 327 -10.05 -8.74 -1.83
C LEU A 327 -10.49 -7.89 -0.64
N SER A 328 -11.49 -8.35 0.10
CA SER A 328 -12.06 -7.60 1.22
C SER A 328 -11.04 -7.15 2.26
N GLY A 329 -10.05 -7.98 2.59
CA GLY A 329 -9.01 -7.64 3.56
C GLY A 329 -8.10 -6.52 3.06
N GLU A 330 -7.60 -6.60 1.83
CA GLU A 330 -6.76 -5.56 1.24
C GLU A 330 -7.52 -4.21 1.13
N LEU A 331 -8.79 -4.26 0.71
CA LEU A 331 -9.62 -3.05 0.60
C LEU A 331 -9.90 -2.40 1.96
N LEU A 332 -10.15 -3.22 2.99
CA LEU A 332 -10.34 -2.73 4.34
C LEU A 332 -9.03 -2.24 4.95
N GLU A 333 -7.89 -2.86 4.63
CA GLU A 333 -6.57 -2.37 5.03
C GLU A 333 -6.31 -0.98 4.47
N MET A 334 -6.55 -0.75 3.17
CA MET A 334 -6.42 0.58 2.56
C MET A 334 -7.31 1.61 3.27
N GLN A 335 -8.57 1.25 3.59
CA GLN A 335 -9.49 2.12 4.30
C GLN A 335 -9.04 2.40 5.74
N PHE A 336 -8.55 1.37 6.45
CA PHE A 336 -8.06 1.48 7.81
C PHE A 336 -6.83 2.39 7.87
N ARG A 337 -5.83 2.16 7.00
CA ARG A 337 -4.66 3.04 6.85
C ARG A 337 -5.09 4.48 6.57
N SER A 338 -6.01 4.70 5.64
CA SER A 338 -6.48 6.05 5.33
C SER A 338 -7.17 6.75 6.51
N VAL A 339 -7.90 6.03 7.36
CA VAL A 339 -8.58 6.59 8.53
C VAL A 339 -7.64 6.77 9.71
N PHE A 340 -6.67 5.87 9.87
CA PHE A 340 -5.71 5.90 10.96
C PHE A 340 -4.60 6.92 10.72
N LEU A 341 -3.96 6.87 9.54
CA LEU A 341 -2.78 7.65 9.14
C LEU A 341 -3.10 8.89 8.31
N GLY A 342 -4.31 9.01 7.76
CA GLY A 342 -4.62 10.08 6.83
C GLY A 342 -4.44 11.48 7.44
N LYS A 343 -4.38 12.51 6.59
CA LYS A 343 -4.22 13.92 6.98
C LYS A 343 -5.25 14.43 8.02
N TRP A 344 -6.38 13.75 8.14
CA TRP A 344 -7.44 14.00 9.14
C TRP A 344 -7.71 12.80 10.05
N GLY A 345 -6.81 11.83 10.02
CA GLY A 345 -6.92 10.56 10.72
C GLY A 345 -6.69 10.68 12.21
N LEU A 346 -6.83 9.55 12.91
CA LEU A 346 -6.68 9.48 14.36
C LEU A 346 -5.32 9.98 14.83
N VAL A 347 -4.24 9.59 14.16
CA VAL A 347 -2.87 10.01 14.50
C VAL A 347 -2.67 11.51 14.27
N ALA A 348 -3.23 12.08 13.21
CA ALA A 348 -3.08 13.51 12.91
C ALA A 348 -3.93 14.44 13.82
N ARG A 349 -4.82 13.88 14.66
CA ARG A 349 -5.69 14.62 15.59
C ARG A 349 -5.29 14.45 17.06
N MET A 350 -4.48 13.44 17.36
CA MET A 350 -3.85 13.26 18.66
C MET A 350 -2.62 14.14 18.73
#